data_AF-A0A9E6BNE9-F1
#
_entry.id   AF-A0A9E6BNE9-F1
#
_cell.length_a   1.000
_cell.length_b   1.000
_cell.length_c   1.000
_cell.angle_alpha   90.00
_cell.angle_beta   90.00
_cell.angle_gamma   90.00
#
_symmetry.space_group_name_H-M   'P 1'
#
loop_
_entity.id
_entity.type
_entity.pdbx_description
1 polymer ?
#
loop_
_entity_poly.entity_id
_entity_poly.type
_entity_poly.pdbx_seq_one_letter_code
_entity_poly.pdbx_strand_id
1 'polypeptide(L)'
;MLDPHHSRPIDVHRWSDHPEVRALINDLWDRHFQPWATKSTRGPKPKTRHKDQLKVLLLDLYVAWTTDPELAIGVHLNNSEWRTNSRYNALHLSKVIVEYVHHLAELGLIDLSPGSFSGPGAMANRNARIRAATPLQALFHRAKFGLGDIGHSKDRECVILRGEDGKPIEYEDTVDTRKMRRKLRTYNDRLARTFVDIPTLDQPFVDRAITTGPRAGRVQRLPIGPSNQFVRRVFSRGRWDLNGRYYGGWWQQIDSELRKQIHINDVPMVEVDYRAQHINILSIEAGAGPIEGDPYDLTEGYLEGVDRTTQRKYLKYLALTAINAKDRTTAFRAFRDNYPKGDPGKRFTNDELDRILEEFVRRTPQLRPSLFADQGIRLMHIDSQIAERVLRWCAIKDLPVLCVHDSFIIDYNHSLLLKLAMSLASKAVLGVSLAVSQNFVGLDDLEGEKLRADYVEVRALERTKGYLERKKVIAPA
;
A
#
# COMPACT_ATOMS: atom_id res chain seq x y z
N MET A 1 -5.04 29.82 -3.72
CA MET A 1 -4.51 29.03 -2.59
C MET A 1 -4.65 27.56 -2.97
N LEU A 2 -3.59 26.76 -2.86
CA LEU A 2 -3.63 25.33 -3.21
C LEU A 2 -4.43 24.54 -2.15
N ASP A 3 -5.22 23.55 -2.57
CA ASP A 3 -5.96 22.70 -1.65
C ASP A 3 -5.00 21.79 -0.86
N PRO A 4 -4.91 21.95 0.48
CA PRO A 4 -4.04 21.10 1.29
C PRO A 4 -4.51 19.64 1.37
N HIS A 5 -5.72 19.33 0.94
CA HIS A 5 -6.30 17.99 0.97
C HIS A 5 -6.22 17.26 -0.37
N HIS A 6 -6.18 17.98 -1.50
CA HIS A 6 -5.82 17.44 -2.81
C HIS A 6 -4.30 17.45 -3.01
N SER A 7 -3.60 16.72 -2.14
CA SER A 7 -2.14 16.71 -2.12
C SER A 7 -1.55 15.41 -1.60
N ARG A 8 -0.28 15.17 -1.94
CA ARG A 8 0.54 14.09 -1.36
C ARG A 8 1.84 14.63 -0.79
N PRO A 9 2.48 13.95 0.19
CA PRO A 9 3.83 14.31 0.61
C PRO A 9 4.84 14.24 -0.54
N ILE A 10 5.91 15.03 -0.46
CA ILE A 10 7.05 14.93 -1.37
C ILE A 10 7.67 13.54 -1.33
N ASP A 11 7.92 12.94 -2.50
CA ASP A 11 8.66 11.70 -2.62
C ASP A 11 10.15 11.99 -2.81
N VAL A 12 10.89 11.93 -1.70
CA VAL A 12 12.34 12.22 -1.64
C VAL A 12 13.21 11.16 -2.34
N HIS A 13 12.60 10.19 -3.02
CA HIS A 13 13.30 9.07 -3.66
C HIS A 13 13.19 9.07 -5.18
N ARG A 14 12.54 10.07 -5.79
CA ARG A 14 12.40 10.12 -7.26
C ARG A 14 13.76 10.23 -7.94
N TRP A 15 14.00 9.39 -8.94
CA TRP A 15 15.25 9.38 -9.67
C TRP A 15 15.06 8.99 -11.12
N SER A 16 15.89 9.57 -11.99
CA SER A 16 16.02 9.19 -13.38
C SER A 16 17.45 9.46 -13.85
N ASP A 17 17.92 8.55 -14.71
CA ASP A 17 19.18 8.66 -15.45
C ASP A 17 18.93 8.96 -16.94
N HIS A 18 17.67 9.21 -17.33
CA HIS A 18 17.29 9.49 -18.71
C HIS A 18 18.01 10.76 -19.24
N PRO A 19 18.61 10.73 -20.44
CA PRO A 19 19.39 11.87 -20.97
C PRO A 19 18.59 13.17 -21.04
N GLU A 20 17.32 13.11 -21.42
CA GLU A 20 16.44 14.29 -21.52
C GLU A 20 16.10 14.88 -20.14
N VAL A 21 15.99 14.05 -19.10
CA VAL A 21 15.88 14.55 -17.72
C VAL A 21 17.16 15.32 -17.38
N ARG A 22 18.33 14.74 -17.66
CA ARG A 22 19.60 15.40 -17.39
C ARG A 22 19.74 16.73 -18.13
N ALA A 23 19.31 16.79 -19.40
CA ALA A 23 19.34 17.99 -20.20
C ALA A 23 18.45 19.09 -19.59
N LEU A 24 17.19 18.78 -19.26
CA LEU A 24 16.26 19.71 -18.62
C LEU A 24 16.81 20.26 -17.28
N ILE A 25 17.36 19.38 -16.44
CA ILE A 25 17.91 19.77 -15.15
C ILE A 25 19.15 20.65 -15.31
N ASN A 26 20.06 20.33 -16.25
CA ASN A 26 21.23 21.15 -16.51
C ASN A 26 20.83 22.55 -16.99
N ASP A 27 19.88 22.62 -17.93
CA ASP A 27 19.40 23.89 -18.47
C ASP A 27 18.81 24.81 -17.40
N LEU A 28 17.92 24.28 -16.55
CA LEU A 28 17.37 25.03 -15.41
C LEU A 28 18.46 25.42 -14.41
N TRP A 29 19.39 24.50 -14.13
CA TRP A 29 20.50 24.74 -13.22
C TRP A 29 21.39 25.89 -13.69
N ASP A 30 21.75 25.88 -14.97
CA ASP A 30 22.68 26.84 -15.56
C ASP A 30 22.09 28.24 -15.66
N ARG A 31 20.79 28.35 -15.93
CA ARG A 31 20.10 29.66 -15.99
C ARG A 31 19.81 30.26 -14.62
N HIS A 32 19.47 29.44 -13.62
CA HIS A 32 18.82 29.93 -12.40
C HIS A 32 19.47 29.53 -11.09
N PHE A 33 20.38 28.54 -11.06
CA PHE A 33 20.92 27.98 -9.81
C PHE A 33 22.45 28.01 -9.70
N GLN A 34 23.14 28.69 -10.60
CA GLN A 34 24.60 28.88 -10.57
C GLN A 34 25.15 29.41 -9.23
N PRO A 35 24.47 30.29 -8.46
CA PRO A 35 24.96 30.70 -7.15
C PRO A 35 25.17 29.55 -6.14
N TRP A 36 24.43 28.44 -6.27
CA TRP A 36 24.63 27.26 -5.42
C TRP A 36 25.78 26.36 -5.89
N ALA A 37 26.28 26.55 -7.11
CA ALA A 37 27.47 25.85 -7.60
C ALA A 37 28.76 26.46 -7.03
N THR A 38 28.77 27.77 -6.79
CA THR A 38 29.94 28.54 -6.34
C THR A 38 29.93 28.88 -4.85
N LYS A 39 28.85 28.54 -4.12
CA LYS A 39 28.70 28.78 -2.68
C LYS A 39 29.81 28.04 -1.91
N SER A 40 30.91 28.72 -1.64
CA SER A 40 31.99 28.22 -0.79
C SER A 40 31.49 28.16 0.65
N THR A 41 31.01 27.00 1.08
CA THR A 41 30.56 26.80 2.46
C THR A 41 31.71 26.31 3.32
N ARG A 42 32.03 27.04 4.40
CA ARG A 42 32.79 26.46 5.53
C ARG A 42 31.95 25.33 6.12
N GLY A 43 32.39 24.08 5.96
CA GLY A 43 31.71 22.90 6.51
C GLY A 43 31.86 21.64 5.65
N PRO A 44 31.29 20.51 6.08
CA PRO A 44 31.31 19.26 5.34
C PRO A 44 30.61 19.40 3.98
N LYS A 45 31.19 18.80 2.94
CA LYS A 45 30.55 18.74 1.62
C LYS A 45 29.19 18.04 1.73
N PRO A 46 28.17 18.50 0.99
CA PRO A 46 26.85 17.86 1.00
C PRO A 46 26.96 16.42 0.49
N LYS A 47 26.25 15.50 1.14
CA LYS A 47 26.21 14.07 0.75
C LYS A 47 25.66 13.84 -0.66
N THR A 48 24.74 14.71 -1.08
CA THR A 48 24.16 14.71 -2.42
C THR A 48 24.42 16.05 -3.07
N ARG A 49 24.87 16.04 -4.33
CA ARG A 49 25.18 17.26 -5.08
C ARG A 49 23.93 18.15 -5.13
N HIS A 50 24.13 19.45 -5.00
CA HIS A 50 23.04 20.44 -5.04
C HIS A 50 22.10 20.27 -6.25
N LYS A 51 22.67 20.08 -7.44
CA LYS A 51 21.92 19.82 -8.68
C LYS A 51 21.08 18.53 -8.62
N ASP A 52 21.58 17.48 -7.98
CA ASP A 52 20.82 16.24 -7.83
C ASP A 52 19.66 16.41 -6.85
N GLN A 53 19.81 17.26 -5.82
CA GLN A 53 18.70 17.58 -4.92
C GLN A 53 17.60 18.38 -5.63
N LEU A 54 17.97 19.35 -6.49
CA LEU A 54 17.02 20.03 -7.37
C LEU A 54 16.33 19.04 -8.32
N LYS A 55 17.07 18.08 -8.87
CA LYS A 55 16.52 17.03 -9.73
C LYS A 55 15.39 16.26 -9.04
N VAL A 56 15.58 15.84 -7.78
CA VAL A 56 14.53 15.10 -7.06
C VAL A 56 13.26 15.94 -6.91
N LEU A 57 13.40 17.22 -6.55
CA LEU A 57 12.25 18.13 -6.41
C LEU A 57 11.50 18.32 -7.73
N LEU A 58 12.23 18.57 -8.83
CA LEU A 58 11.63 18.78 -10.16
C LEU A 58 10.99 17.50 -10.72
N LEU A 59 11.62 16.33 -10.51
CA LEU A 59 11.03 15.05 -10.90
C LEU A 59 9.75 14.75 -10.13
N ASP A 60 9.70 15.05 -8.83
CA ASP A 60 8.49 14.82 -8.05
C ASP A 60 7.34 15.75 -8.47
N LEU A 61 7.65 17.01 -8.80
CA LEU A 61 6.71 17.97 -9.42
C LEU A 61 6.20 17.48 -10.78
N TYR A 62 7.09 16.98 -11.64
CA TYR A 62 6.71 16.40 -12.94
C TYR A 62 5.75 15.21 -12.77
N VAL A 63 6.08 14.28 -11.85
CA VAL A 63 5.23 13.11 -11.59
C VAL A 63 3.87 13.52 -11.04
N ALA A 64 3.81 14.49 -10.11
CA ALA A 64 2.54 14.98 -9.58
C ALA A 64 1.68 15.59 -10.70
N TRP A 65 2.24 16.51 -11.48
CA TRP A 65 1.55 17.19 -12.57
C TRP A 65 1.07 16.24 -13.67
N THR A 66 1.90 15.28 -14.08
CA THR A 66 1.53 14.30 -15.12
C THR A 66 0.44 13.33 -14.65
N THR A 67 0.40 13.05 -13.34
CA THR A 67 -0.64 12.20 -12.74
C THR A 67 -1.96 12.94 -12.63
N ASP A 68 -1.90 14.18 -12.15
CA ASP A 68 -3.05 15.06 -11.96
C ASP A 68 -2.56 16.52 -11.91
N PRO A 69 -2.87 17.35 -12.92
CA PRO A 69 -2.42 18.74 -12.97
C PRO A 69 -2.83 19.60 -11.76
N GLU A 70 -3.87 19.22 -11.01
CA GLU A 70 -4.30 19.92 -9.80
C GLU A 70 -3.64 19.42 -8.52
N LEU A 71 -2.96 18.26 -8.56
CA LEU A 71 -2.34 17.64 -7.38
C LEU A 71 -1.15 18.45 -6.85
N ALA A 72 -1.28 18.93 -5.62
CA ALA A 72 -0.20 19.61 -4.93
C ALA A 72 0.74 18.63 -4.20
N ILE A 73 1.97 19.08 -3.97
CA ILE A 73 2.96 18.38 -3.13
C ILE A 73 3.08 19.08 -1.79
N GLY A 74 2.90 18.31 -0.71
CA GLY A 74 3.17 18.73 0.65
C GLY A 74 4.67 18.72 0.94
N VAL A 75 5.24 19.87 1.28
CA VAL A 75 6.67 20.04 1.57
C VAL A 75 6.89 20.71 2.92
N HIS A 76 7.88 20.21 3.67
CA HIS A 76 8.32 20.83 4.92
C HIS A 76 9.24 22.00 4.63
N LEU A 77 8.86 23.22 5.04
CA LEU A 77 9.71 24.41 4.98
C LEU A 77 10.57 24.60 6.25
N ASN A 78 10.44 23.69 7.22
CA ASN A 78 11.29 23.68 8.40
C ASN A 78 12.57 22.88 8.12
N ASN A 79 13.72 23.51 8.33
CA ASN A 79 15.04 22.91 8.13
C ASN A 79 15.26 21.63 8.97
N SER A 80 14.65 21.49 10.15
CA SER A 80 14.85 20.32 11.02
C SER A 80 14.23 19.03 10.48
N GLU A 81 13.32 19.13 9.52
CA GLU A 81 12.65 17.99 8.90
C GLU A 81 13.53 17.33 7.82
N TRP A 82 14.53 18.05 7.30
CA TRP A 82 15.45 17.59 6.26
C TRP A 82 16.67 16.86 6.84
N ARG A 83 16.43 15.69 7.43
CA ARG A 83 17.45 14.86 8.07
C ARG A 83 18.27 14.09 7.03
N THR A 84 19.43 14.61 6.65
CA THR A 84 20.30 14.01 5.60
C THR A 84 20.80 12.61 5.93
N ASN A 85 20.93 12.27 7.23
CA ASN A 85 21.42 10.96 7.67
C ASN A 85 20.29 9.96 7.96
N SER A 86 19.03 10.35 7.76
CA SER A 86 17.90 9.45 7.99
C SER A 86 17.89 8.33 6.94
N ARG A 87 17.61 7.10 7.36
CA ARG A 87 17.40 5.98 6.43
C ARG A 87 16.21 6.19 5.49
N TYR A 88 15.24 7.00 5.91
CA TYR A 88 14.04 7.33 5.13
C TYR A 88 14.27 8.48 4.13
N ASN A 89 15.51 8.95 4.03
CA ASN A 89 15.99 9.95 3.10
C ASN A 89 17.19 9.40 2.31
N ALA A 90 16.95 8.36 1.51
CA ALA A 90 18.04 7.61 0.86
C ALA A 90 18.86 8.44 -0.14
N LEU A 91 18.31 9.55 -0.65
CA LEU A 91 19.01 10.49 -1.51
C LEU A 91 19.63 11.67 -0.73
N HIS A 92 19.68 11.59 0.60
CA HIS A 92 20.31 12.56 1.50
C HIS A 92 19.93 14.02 1.21
N LEU A 93 18.66 14.27 0.89
CA LEU A 93 18.14 15.62 0.67
C LEU A 93 18.34 16.45 1.93
N SER A 94 18.90 17.64 1.77
CA SER A 94 19.20 18.56 2.87
C SER A 94 18.20 19.70 2.91
N LYS A 95 18.35 20.56 3.93
CA LYS A 95 17.57 21.79 4.08
C LYS A 95 17.64 22.74 2.88
N VAL A 96 18.58 22.55 1.95
CA VAL A 96 18.64 23.33 0.71
C VAL A 96 17.38 23.19 -0.15
N ILE A 97 16.60 22.12 0.01
CA ILE A 97 15.29 22.00 -0.65
C ILE A 97 14.37 23.18 -0.29
N VAL A 98 14.45 23.69 0.95
CA VAL A 98 13.69 24.88 1.37
C VAL A 98 14.10 26.10 0.54
N GLU A 99 15.41 26.32 0.36
CA GLU A 99 15.94 27.40 -0.49
C GLU A 99 15.46 27.25 -1.94
N TYR A 100 15.47 26.03 -2.49
CA TYR A 100 14.99 25.79 -3.86
C TYR A 100 13.51 26.01 -4.02
N VAL A 101 12.69 25.64 -3.04
CA VAL A 101 11.25 25.90 -3.08
C VAL A 101 10.98 27.41 -3.12
N HIS A 102 11.62 28.21 -2.27
CA HIS A 102 11.44 29.66 -2.30
C HIS A 102 11.95 30.27 -3.62
N HIS A 103 13.14 29.88 -4.07
CA HIS A 103 13.72 30.39 -5.31
C HIS A 103 12.88 30.05 -6.55
N LEU A 104 12.38 28.81 -6.66
CA LEU A 104 11.47 28.43 -7.75
C LEU A 104 10.16 29.22 -7.71
N ALA A 105 9.65 29.54 -6.53
CA ALA A 105 8.44 30.35 -6.38
C ALA A 105 8.69 31.82 -6.79
N GLU A 106 9.83 32.39 -6.42
CA GLU A 106 10.26 33.74 -6.83
C GLU A 106 10.42 33.86 -8.35
N LEU A 107 10.91 32.80 -9.00
CA LEU A 107 11.00 32.70 -10.46
C LEU A 107 9.65 32.47 -11.15
N GLY A 108 8.56 32.24 -10.41
CA GLY A 108 7.26 31.90 -10.96
C GLY A 108 7.19 30.51 -11.62
N LEU A 109 8.15 29.62 -11.31
CA LEU A 109 8.19 28.25 -11.82
C LEU A 109 7.28 27.30 -11.00
N ILE A 110 6.99 27.65 -9.75
CA ILE A 110 6.03 26.92 -8.92
C ILE A 110 5.05 27.86 -8.21
N ASP A 111 3.82 27.37 -8.02
CA ASP A 111 2.88 27.94 -7.06
C ASP A 111 3.31 27.50 -5.65
N LEU A 112 3.42 28.43 -4.69
CA LEU A 112 3.68 28.13 -3.29
C LEU A 112 2.54 28.65 -2.40
N SER A 113 1.87 27.74 -1.69
CA SER A 113 0.94 28.10 -0.61
C SER A 113 1.58 27.77 0.74
N PRO A 114 1.80 28.76 1.63
CA PRO A 114 2.42 28.54 2.93
C PRO A 114 1.67 27.54 3.81
N GLY A 115 2.43 26.86 4.67
CA GLY A 115 1.86 26.02 5.72
C GLY A 115 1.20 26.85 6.83
N SER A 116 0.56 26.17 7.77
CA SER A 116 0.07 26.78 9.01
C SER A 116 0.50 25.92 10.19
N PHE A 117 0.90 26.58 11.29
CA PHE A 117 1.23 25.93 12.55
C PHE A 117 0.66 26.74 13.70
N SER A 118 -0.23 26.13 14.48
CA SER A 118 -0.92 26.77 15.61
C SER A 118 -0.60 26.12 16.95
N GLY A 119 0.32 25.14 16.97
CA GLY A 119 0.74 24.40 18.16
C GLY A 119 0.78 22.89 17.93
N PRO A 120 1.45 22.10 18.79
CA PRO A 120 1.57 20.66 18.62
C PRO A 120 0.19 19.96 18.56
N GLY A 121 -0.01 19.10 17.56
CA GLY A 121 -1.24 18.31 17.41
C GLY A 121 -2.48 19.07 16.93
N ALA A 122 -2.38 20.38 16.68
CA ALA A 122 -3.52 21.15 16.19
C ALA A 122 -3.99 20.64 14.81
N MET A 123 -5.30 20.40 14.67
CA MET A 123 -5.92 19.89 13.44
C MET A 123 -5.72 20.82 12.23
N ALA A 124 -5.52 22.12 12.49
CA ALA A 124 -5.25 23.13 11.46
C ALA A 124 -3.78 23.13 10.97
N ASN A 125 -2.89 22.36 11.60
CA ASN A 125 -1.49 22.30 11.18
C ASN A 125 -1.38 21.66 9.80
N ARG A 126 -0.65 22.33 8.90
CA ARG A 126 -0.36 21.79 7.57
C ARG A 126 1.00 22.25 7.09
N ASN A 127 1.67 21.34 6.39
CA ASN A 127 2.86 21.66 5.62
C ASN A 127 2.52 22.63 4.48
N ALA A 128 3.53 23.26 3.88
CA ALA A 128 3.34 24.05 2.68
C ALA A 128 2.87 23.17 1.51
N ARG A 129 2.27 23.81 0.50
CA ARG A 129 1.90 23.16 -0.76
C ARG A 129 2.63 23.82 -1.91
N ILE A 130 3.20 22.99 -2.77
CA ILE A 130 3.83 23.42 -4.01
C ILE A 130 3.18 22.71 -5.20
N ARG A 131 3.15 23.38 -6.34
CA ARG A 131 2.69 22.81 -7.62
C ARG A 131 3.46 23.45 -8.77
N ALA A 132 3.68 22.71 -9.85
CA ALA A 132 4.30 23.29 -11.04
C ALA A 132 3.41 24.41 -11.60
N ALA A 133 3.98 25.61 -11.76
CA ALA A 133 3.28 26.72 -12.40
C ALA A 133 3.38 26.62 -13.93
N THR A 134 2.56 27.38 -14.66
CA THR A 134 2.48 27.35 -16.13
C THR A 134 3.84 27.37 -16.84
N PRO A 135 4.83 28.19 -16.44
CA PRO A 135 6.14 28.18 -17.11
C PRO A 135 6.90 26.86 -16.95
N LEU A 136 6.84 26.22 -15.77
CA LEU A 136 7.47 24.91 -15.56
C LEU A 136 6.72 23.79 -16.27
N GLN A 137 5.38 23.84 -16.30
CA GLN A 137 4.57 22.90 -17.07
C GLN A 137 4.89 22.96 -18.57
N ALA A 138 5.14 24.15 -19.12
CA ALA A 138 5.56 24.30 -20.51
C ALA A 138 6.93 23.65 -20.78
N LEU A 139 7.86 23.67 -19.83
CA LEU A 139 9.12 22.94 -19.92
C LEU A 139 8.89 21.43 -19.87
N PHE A 140 8.02 20.96 -18.96
CA PHE A 140 7.65 19.55 -18.85
C PHE A 140 6.98 19.01 -20.12
N HIS A 141 6.09 19.77 -20.75
CA HIS A 141 5.46 19.39 -22.01
C HIS A 141 6.44 19.22 -23.17
N ARG A 142 7.53 19.98 -23.19
CA ARG A 142 8.56 19.91 -24.23
C ARG A 142 9.58 18.79 -23.97
N ALA A 143 9.58 18.24 -22.75
CA ALA A 143 10.54 17.23 -22.36
C ALA A 143 10.22 15.90 -23.06
N LYS A 144 11.25 15.25 -23.61
CA LYS A 144 11.13 13.97 -24.34
C LYS A 144 11.35 12.77 -23.42
N PHE A 145 10.69 12.77 -22.26
CA PHE A 145 10.64 11.64 -21.33
C PHE A 145 9.23 11.55 -20.72
N GLY A 146 8.84 10.35 -20.28
CA GLY A 146 7.54 10.06 -19.66
C GLY A 146 7.66 9.55 -18.21
N LEU A 147 6.52 9.17 -17.63
CA LEU A 147 6.48 8.57 -16.29
C LEU A 147 7.28 7.26 -16.18
N GLY A 148 7.37 6.48 -17.27
CA GLY A 148 8.17 5.26 -17.34
C GLY A 148 9.68 5.49 -17.15
N ASP A 149 10.15 6.69 -17.47
CA ASP A 149 11.56 7.07 -17.34
C ASP A 149 11.94 7.55 -15.94
N ILE A 150 10.96 7.68 -15.03
CA ILE A 150 11.14 8.17 -13.66
C ILE A 150 10.85 7.05 -12.66
N GLY A 151 11.93 6.50 -12.13
CA GLY A 151 11.88 5.49 -11.08
C GLY A 151 12.06 6.06 -9.68
N HIS A 152 12.50 5.18 -8.80
CA HIS A 152 12.93 5.50 -7.46
C HIS A 152 14.40 5.09 -7.26
N SER A 153 15.07 5.73 -6.31
CA SER A 153 16.40 5.29 -5.87
C SER A 153 16.38 3.83 -5.43
N LYS A 154 17.39 3.06 -5.87
CA LYS A 154 17.60 1.65 -5.47
C LYS A 154 17.83 1.51 -3.96
N ASP A 155 18.25 2.59 -3.31
CA ASP A 155 18.51 2.63 -1.87
C ASP A 155 17.32 3.07 -1.03
N ARG A 156 16.15 3.32 -1.66
CA ARG A 156 14.90 3.59 -0.94
C ARG A 156 14.65 2.51 0.10
N GLU A 157 14.47 2.93 1.35
CA GLU A 157 14.20 2.00 2.45
C GLU A 157 12.86 1.28 2.23
N CYS A 158 12.91 -0.05 2.28
CA CYS A 158 11.76 -0.92 2.09
C CYS A 158 11.36 -1.63 3.39
N VAL A 159 12.18 -1.57 4.45
CA VAL A 159 11.86 -2.09 5.78
C VAL A 159 11.63 -0.92 6.73
N ILE A 160 10.40 -0.77 7.22
CA ILE A 160 9.98 0.35 8.07
C ILE A 160 9.70 -0.17 9.47
N LEU A 161 10.30 0.47 10.48
CA LEU A 161 9.95 0.27 11.87
C LEU A 161 9.19 1.51 12.36
N ARG A 162 7.96 1.35 12.83
CA ARG A 162 7.17 2.43 13.42
C ARG A 162 7.21 2.36 14.93
N GLY A 163 7.35 3.51 15.59
CA GLY A 163 7.24 3.64 17.04
C GLY A 163 5.79 3.49 17.54
N GLU A 164 5.59 3.70 18.84
CA GLU A 164 4.26 3.70 19.48
C GLU A 164 3.33 4.80 18.94
N ASP A 165 3.90 5.92 18.49
CA ASP A 165 3.16 7.03 17.86
C ASP A 165 2.80 6.78 16.37
N GLY A 166 3.13 5.58 15.85
CA GLY A 166 2.89 5.19 14.48
C GLY A 166 3.85 5.83 13.45
N LYS A 167 4.82 6.64 13.88
CA LYS A 167 5.78 7.26 12.97
C LYS A 167 6.99 6.37 12.74
N PRO A 168 7.61 6.40 11.54
CA PRO A 168 8.86 5.70 11.29
C PRO A 168 9.97 6.18 12.24
N ILE A 169 10.72 5.22 12.79
CA ILE A 169 11.88 5.47 13.65
C ILE A 169 13.16 4.93 13.00
N GLU A 170 14.29 5.54 13.30
CA GLU A 170 15.60 5.00 12.93
C GLU A 170 15.88 3.70 13.70
N TYR A 171 16.70 2.82 13.13
CA TYR A 171 17.15 1.58 13.76
C TYR A 171 18.58 1.25 13.31
N GLU A 172 19.22 0.26 13.91
CA GLU A 172 20.49 -0.27 13.43
C GLU A 172 20.29 -1.53 12.58
N ASP A 173 21.10 -1.68 11.55
CA ASP A 173 20.98 -2.82 10.64
C ASP A 173 21.54 -4.10 11.29
N THR A 174 20.65 -5.05 11.54
CA THR A 174 20.94 -6.43 11.95
C THR A 174 21.13 -7.37 10.74
N VAL A 175 21.58 -8.60 10.98
CA VAL A 175 21.62 -9.65 9.95
C VAL A 175 20.23 -9.89 9.34
N ASP A 176 19.19 -9.92 10.17
CA ASP A 176 17.83 -10.18 9.74
C ASP A 176 17.24 -9.02 8.92
N THR A 177 17.40 -7.77 9.36
CA THR A 177 16.90 -6.61 8.61
C THR A 177 17.57 -6.49 7.23
N ARG A 178 18.88 -6.77 7.14
CA ARG A 178 19.60 -6.85 5.85
C ARG A 178 19.06 -7.97 4.95
N LYS A 179 18.74 -9.14 5.52
CA LYS A 179 18.16 -10.27 4.79
C LYS A 179 16.74 -9.95 4.29
N MET A 180 15.91 -9.34 5.14
CA MET A 180 14.57 -8.86 4.77
C MET A 180 14.65 -7.85 3.64
N ARG A 181 15.55 -6.86 3.75
CA ARG A 181 15.75 -5.83 2.73
C ARG A 181 16.16 -6.43 1.39
N ARG A 182 17.11 -7.37 1.37
CA ARG A 182 17.54 -8.04 0.14
C ARG A 182 16.38 -8.76 -0.55
N LYS A 183 15.62 -9.56 0.20
CA LYS A 183 14.46 -10.30 -0.33
C LYS A 183 13.39 -9.34 -0.89
N LEU A 184 13.07 -8.28 -0.14
CA LEU A 184 12.06 -7.33 -0.55
C LEU A 184 12.50 -6.46 -1.74
N ARG A 185 13.79 -6.13 -1.86
CA ARG A 185 14.34 -5.49 -3.06
C ARG A 185 14.15 -6.37 -4.30
N THR A 186 14.49 -7.66 -4.23
CA THR A 186 14.23 -8.60 -5.32
C THR A 186 12.76 -8.66 -5.73
N TYR A 187 11.85 -8.64 -4.76
CA TYR A 187 10.41 -8.58 -5.03
C TYR A 187 9.98 -7.26 -5.68
N ASN A 188 10.43 -6.12 -5.18
CA ASN A 188 10.13 -4.81 -5.78
C ASN A 188 10.73 -4.65 -7.19
N ASP A 189 11.93 -5.18 -7.43
CA ASP A 189 12.57 -5.16 -8.75
C ASP A 189 11.75 -5.98 -9.76
N ARG A 190 11.11 -7.07 -9.32
CA ARG A 190 10.17 -7.85 -10.14
C ARG A 190 8.92 -7.05 -10.47
N LEU A 191 8.30 -6.46 -9.45
CA LEU A 191 7.09 -5.65 -9.61
C LEU A 191 7.33 -4.49 -10.58
N ALA A 192 8.46 -3.79 -10.45
CA ALA A 192 8.82 -2.68 -11.33
C ALA A 192 8.94 -3.04 -12.83
N ARG A 193 9.13 -4.33 -13.14
CA ARG A 193 9.18 -4.87 -14.52
C ARG A 193 7.88 -5.55 -14.95
N THR A 194 6.89 -5.61 -14.06
CA THR A 194 5.63 -6.29 -14.31
C THR A 194 4.58 -5.25 -14.69
N PHE A 195 3.90 -5.47 -15.82
CA PHE A 195 2.79 -4.61 -16.21
C PHE A 195 1.54 -4.99 -15.39
N VAL A 196 1.26 -4.24 -14.33
CA VAL A 196 0.06 -4.40 -13.50
C VAL A 196 -0.84 -3.20 -13.75
N ASP A 197 -2.05 -3.46 -14.27
CA ASP A 197 -2.99 -2.42 -14.70
C ASP A 197 -4.43 -2.98 -14.76
N ILE A 198 -5.43 -2.15 -15.07
CA ILE A 198 -6.84 -2.53 -15.21
C ILE A 198 -7.30 -2.20 -16.65
N PRO A 199 -7.69 -3.19 -17.48
CA PRO A 199 -8.03 -2.99 -18.89
C PRO A 199 -9.14 -1.98 -19.17
N THR A 200 -10.13 -1.96 -18.28
CA THR A 200 -11.34 -1.13 -18.39
C THR A 200 -11.11 0.34 -18.06
N LEU A 201 -9.91 0.72 -17.60
CA LEU A 201 -9.57 2.10 -17.24
C LEU A 201 -8.83 2.80 -18.38
N ASP A 202 -9.47 3.82 -18.94
CA ASP A 202 -8.82 4.70 -19.92
C ASP A 202 -7.74 5.58 -19.26
N GLN A 203 -7.98 6.04 -18.03
CA GLN A 203 -7.05 6.90 -17.29
C GLN A 203 -6.19 6.11 -16.28
N PRO A 204 -4.93 6.54 -16.00
CA PRO A 204 -4.00 5.86 -15.07
C PRO A 204 -4.32 6.14 -13.59
N PHE A 205 -5.59 6.31 -13.23
CA PHE A 205 -6.01 6.54 -11.85
C PHE A 205 -7.42 6.02 -11.60
N VAL A 206 -7.75 5.84 -10.32
CA VAL A 206 -9.10 5.58 -9.86
C VAL A 206 -9.50 6.60 -8.79
N ASP A 207 -10.73 7.06 -8.85
CA ASP A 207 -11.28 7.98 -7.87
C ASP A 207 -12.00 7.18 -6.77
N ARG A 208 -11.54 7.33 -5.53
CA ARG A 208 -12.06 6.61 -4.37
C ARG A 208 -12.72 7.58 -3.40
N ALA A 209 -13.97 7.32 -3.04
CA ALA A 209 -14.62 8.04 -1.95
C ALA A 209 -13.99 7.69 -0.59
N ILE A 210 -13.66 8.71 0.20
CA ILE A 210 -13.25 8.57 1.59
C ILE A 210 -14.52 8.43 2.42
N THR A 211 -14.69 7.28 3.08
CA THR A 211 -15.90 6.96 3.85
C THR A 211 -15.73 7.20 5.36
N THR A 212 -14.50 7.32 5.84
CA THR A 212 -14.20 7.40 7.28
C THR A 212 -13.21 8.53 7.62
N GLY A 213 -13.23 8.95 8.89
CA GLY A 213 -12.33 9.95 9.43
C GLY A 213 -12.65 11.40 9.04
N PRO A 214 -11.77 12.36 9.38
CA PRO A 214 -12.03 13.80 9.20
C PRO A 214 -12.22 14.25 7.73
N ARG A 215 -11.91 13.37 6.78
CA ARG A 215 -12.00 13.62 5.33
C ARG A 215 -13.16 12.85 4.67
N ALA A 216 -14.05 12.24 5.46
CA ALA A 216 -15.21 11.53 4.94
C ALA A 216 -16.04 12.43 4.00
N GLY A 217 -16.55 11.86 2.90
CA GLY A 217 -17.30 12.56 1.86
C GLY A 217 -16.45 13.19 0.76
N ARG A 218 -15.12 13.16 0.87
CA ARG A 218 -14.22 13.63 -0.19
C ARG A 218 -13.81 12.49 -1.12
N VAL A 219 -13.38 12.85 -2.32
CA VAL A 219 -12.81 11.90 -3.29
C VAL A 219 -11.28 12.00 -3.25
N GLN A 220 -10.62 10.85 -3.25
CA GLN A 220 -9.18 10.74 -3.41
C GLN A 220 -8.87 10.10 -4.75
N ARG A 221 -8.09 10.79 -5.57
CA ARG A 221 -7.53 10.23 -6.80
C ARG A 221 -6.32 9.35 -6.47
N LEU A 222 -6.40 8.07 -6.79
CA LEU A 222 -5.35 7.09 -6.59
C LEU A 222 -4.67 6.76 -7.92
N PRO A 223 -3.39 7.11 -8.12
CA PRO A 223 -2.67 6.68 -9.32
C PRO A 223 -2.47 5.17 -9.32
N ILE A 224 -2.66 4.57 -10.50
CA ILE A 224 -2.33 3.17 -10.78
C ILE A 224 -1.14 3.08 -11.75
N GLY A 225 -0.50 1.93 -11.79
CA GLY A 225 0.68 1.68 -12.63
C GLY A 225 2.02 1.83 -11.88
N PRO A 226 3.16 1.81 -12.59
CA PRO A 226 4.49 1.57 -12.03
C PRO A 226 4.93 2.55 -10.94
N SER A 227 4.49 3.80 -11.05
CA SER A 227 4.86 4.87 -10.10
C SER A 227 4.35 4.63 -8.67
N ASN A 228 3.39 3.71 -8.50
CA ASN A 228 2.71 3.38 -7.24
C ASN A 228 2.69 1.86 -6.92
N GLN A 229 3.70 1.10 -7.36
CA GLN A 229 3.80 -0.35 -7.09
C GLN A 229 4.80 -0.72 -5.97
N PHE A 230 5.55 0.24 -5.41
CA PHE A 230 6.60 -0.05 -4.43
C PHE A 230 6.05 -0.55 -3.09
N VAL A 231 6.49 -1.74 -2.69
CA VAL A 231 6.06 -2.43 -1.47
C VAL A 231 7.11 -2.29 -0.36
N ARG A 232 6.63 -2.09 0.87
CA ARG A 232 7.41 -1.98 2.10
C ARG A 232 6.96 -3.05 3.09
N ARG A 233 7.89 -3.59 3.88
CA ARG A 233 7.58 -4.39 5.07
C ARG A 233 7.52 -3.47 6.28
N VAL A 234 6.39 -3.45 7.00
CA VAL A 234 6.16 -2.47 8.07
C VAL A 234 5.96 -3.17 9.40
N PHE A 235 6.86 -2.90 10.35
CA PHE A 235 6.79 -3.30 11.75
C PHE A 235 6.30 -2.13 12.62
N SER A 236 5.75 -2.45 13.79
CA SER A 236 5.03 -1.49 14.63
C SER A 236 5.48 -1.52 16.09
N ARG A 237 5.15 -0.47 16.85
CA ARG A 237 5.44 -0.34 18.30
C ARG A 237 6.92 -0.53 18.65
N GLY A 238 7.82 -0.13 17.75
CA GLY A 238 9.28 -0.26 17.91
C GLY A 238 9.78 -1.70 17.95
N ARG A 239 8.96 -2.68 17.56
CA ARG A 239 9.24 -4.11 17.72
C ARG A 239 9.20 -4.88 16.40
N TRP A 240 10.15 -5.78 16.21
CA TRP A 240 10.29 -6.61 15.00
C TRP A 240 9.36 -7.82 14.96
N ASP A 241 8.67 -8.12 16.06
CA ASP A 241 7.73 -9.23 16.19
C ASP A 241 6.26 -8.78 16.24
N LEU A 242 6.00 -7.50 15.93
CA LEU A 242 4.65 -6.93 15.84
C LEU A 242 4.42 -6.33 14.45
N ASN A 243 3.31 -6.70 13.82
CA ASN A 243 3.05 -6.45 12.40
C ASN A 243 4.16 -7.09 11.54
N GLY A 244 4.61 -6.46 10.48
CA GLY A 244 5.56 -7.04 9.53
C GLY A 244 4.93 -7.34 8.18
N ARG A 245 3.64 -7.00 8.00
CA ARG A 245 2.92 -7.12 6.72
C ARG A 245 3.56 -6.25 5.63
N TYR A 246 3.24 -6.60 4.39
CA TYR A 246 3.68 -5.93 3.18
C TYR A 246 2.64 -4.89 2.74
N TYR A 247 3.07 -3.63 2.59
CA TYR A 247 2.21 -2.48 2.27
C TYR A 247 2.74 -1.66 1.10
N GLY A 248 1.86 -1.08 0.31
CA GLY A 248 2.19 0.08 -0.54
C GLY A 248 1.69 0.01 -1.98
N GLY A 249 1.64 -1.18 -2.57
CA GLY A 249 1.13 -1.35 -3.93
C GLY A 249 -0.30 -0.83 -4.06
N TRP A 250 -0.59 -0.10 -5.14
CA TRP A 250 -1.90 0.54 -5.37
C TRP A 250 -3.07 -0.44 -5.32
N TRP A 251 -2.87 -1.71 -5.66
CA TRP A 251 -3.89 -2.76 -5.60
C TRP A 251 -4.42 -3.02 -4.19
N GLN A 252 -3.69 -2.63 -3.13
CA GLN A 252 -4.16 -2.70 -1.74
C GLN A 252 -5.11 -1.56 -1.37
N GLN A 253 -5.19 -0.51 -2.19
CA GLN A 253 -5.91 0.72 -1.89
C GLN A 253 -7.24 0.85 -2.66
N ILE A 254 -7.47 -0.03 -3.64
CA ILE A 254 -8.72 -0.11 -4.41
C ILE A 254 -9.69 -1.12 -3.78
N ASP A 255 -10.97 -0.97 -4.09
CA ASP A 255 -12.00 -1.91 -3.64
C ASP A 255 -11.87 -3.28 -4.32
N SER A 256 -12.59 -4.27 -3.78
CA SER A 256 -12.54 -5.65 -4.28
C SER A 256 -13.06 -5.81 -5.70
N GLU A 257 -14.03 -5.01 -6.16
CA GLU A 257 -14.61 -5.16 -7.50
C GLU A 257 -13.70 -4.59 -8.58
N LEU A 258 -13.00 -3.49 -8.31
CA LEU A 258 -11.93 -3.01 -9.19
C LEU A 258 -10.72 -3.96 -9.14
N ARG A 259 -10.39 -4.49 -7.97
CA ARG A 259 -9.27 -5.41 -7.82
C ARG A 259 -9.45 -6.67 -8.67
N LYS A 260 -10.67 -7.20 -8.76
CA LYS A 260 -11.07 -8.32 -9.65
C LYS A 260 -10.73 -8.09 -11.13
N GLN A 261 -10.57 -6.86 -11.56
CA GLN A 261 -10.29 -6.49 -12.95
C GLN A 261 -8.80 -6.33 -13.26
N ILE A 262 -7.92 -6.46 -12.25
CA ILE A 262 -6.48 -6.36 -12.45
C ILE A 262 -6.01 -7.39 -13.48
N HIS A 263 -5.17 -6.94 -14.40
CA HIS A 263 -4.38 -7.79 -15.27
C HIS A 263 -2.89 -7.67 -14.90
N ILE A 264 -2.21 -8.81 -14.92
CA ILE A 264 -0.76 -8.92 -14.74
C ILE A 264 -0.20 -9.32 -16.11
N ASN A 265 0.66 -8.49 -16.69
CA ASN A 265 1.21 -8.67 -18.04
C ASN A 265 0.13 -8.89 -19.12
N ASP A 266 -0.97 -8.14 -19.04
CA ASP A 266 -2.14 -8.27 -19.93
C ASP A 266 -2.88 -9.61 -19.83
N VAL A 267 -2.67 -10.31 -18.72
CA VAL A 267 -3.31 -11.58 -18.40
C VAL A 267 -4.23 -11.40 -17.19
N PRO A 268 -5.49 -11.89 -17.21
CA PRO A 268 -6.39 -11.82 -16.06
C PRO A 268 -5.80 -12.44 -14.80
N MET A 269 -6.31 -12.04 -13.64
CA MET A 269 -5.83 -12.54 -12.36
C MET A 269 -6.78 -13.52 -11.67
N VAL A 270 -6.24 -14.26 -10.71
CA VAL A 270 -6.98 -14.92 -9.63
C VAL A 270 -6.43 -14.40 -8.29
N GLU A 271 -7.32 -14.14 -7.34
CA GLU A 271 -6.97 -13.82 -5.94
C GLU A 271 -7.26 -15.06 -5.07
N VAL A 272 -6.22 -15.60 -4.45
CA VAL A 272 -6.30 -16.73 -3.51
C VAL A 272 -6.07 -16.22 -2.09
N ASP A 273 -6.97 -16.58 -1.17
CA ASP A 273 -7.05 -16.09 0.21
C ASP A 273 -7.03 -17.25 1.22
N TYR A 274 -6.41 -17.05 2.38
CA TYR A 274 -6.48 -18.01 3.48
C TYR A 274 -7.85 -17.94 4.18
N ARG A 275 -8.47 -19.09 4.41
CA ARG A 275 -9.76 -19.12 5.13
C ARG A 275 -9.56 -18.83 6.61
N ALA A 276 -10.15 -17.72 7.08
CA ALA A 276 -10.19 -17.32 8.49
C ALA A 276 -8.81 -17.39 9.18
N GLN A 277 -7.77 -16.87 8.53
CA GLN A 277 -6.38 -17.15 8.90
C GLN A 277 -6.05 -16.88 10.37
N HIS A 278 -6.43 -15.70 10.90
CA HIS A 278 -6.15 -15.32 12.30
C HIS A 278 -6.80 -16.27 13.32
N ILE A 279 -8.04 -16.70 13.05
CA ILE A 279 -8.77 -17.62 13.93
C ILE A 279 -8.11 -19.01 13.89
N ASN A 280 -7.70 -19.46 12.70
CA ASN A 280 -6.98 -20.71 12.54
C ASN A 280 -5.61 -20.69 13.25
N ILE A 281 -4.85 -19.60 13.16
CA ILE A 281 -3.57 -19.45 13.90
C ILE A 281 -3.79 -19.64 15.40
N LEU A 282 -4.77 -18.95 15.99
CA LEU A 282 -5.07 -19.06 17.42
C LEU A 282 -5.53 -20.47 17.81
N SER A 283 -6.34 -21.12 16.97
CA SER A 283 -6.81 -22.50 17.21
C SER A 283 -5.64 -23.50 17.21
N ILE A 284 -4.69 -23.34 16.29
CA ILE A 284 -3.48 -24.17 16.20
C ILE A 284 -2.57 -23.95 17.41
N GLU A 285 -2.36 -22.69 17.82
CA GLU A 285 -1.56 -22.37 19.01
C GLU A 285 -2.17 -22.93 20.31
N ALA A 286 -3.51 -23.04 20.36
CA ALA A 286 -4.22 -23.69 21.46
C ALA A 286 -4.20 -25.24 21.40
N GLY A 287 -3.53 -25.84 20.40
CA GLY A 287 -3.41 -27.29 20.24
C GLY A 287 -4.62 -27.99 19.61
N ALA A 288 -5.65 -27.24 19.17
CA ALA A 288 -6.86 -27.81 18.59
C ALA A 288 -6.75 -28.07 17.07
N GLY A 289 -5.70 -27.55 16.43
CA GLY A 289 -5.51 -27.62 14.98
C GLY A 289 -6.40 -26.64 14.19
N PRO A 290 -6.40 -26.75 12.84
CA PRO A 290 -7.25 -25.92 11.99
C PRO A 290 -8.74 -26.19 12.23
N ILE A 291 -9.56 -25.15 12.17
CA ILE A 291 -11.00 -25.25 12.32
C ILE A 291 -11.62 -25.80 11.03
N GLU A 292 -12.50 -26.79 11.17
CA GLU A 292 -13.27 -27.33 10.07
C GLU A 292 -14.38 -26.37 9.63
N GLY A 293 -14.51 -26.17 8.32
CA GLY A 293 -15.54 -25.31 7.74
C GLY A 293 -15.28 -23.82 7.99
N ASP A 294 -16.37 -23.05 8.02
CA ASP A 294 -16.32 -21.61 8.24
C ASP A 294 -16.63 -21.27 9.71
N PRO A 295 -15.66 -20.73 10.47
CA PRO A 295 -15.85 -20.45 11.90
C PRO A 295 -16.87 -19.33 12.16
N TYR A 296 -17.23 -18.55 11.14
CA TYR A 296 -18.17 -17.43 11.27
C TYR A 296 -19.59 -17.78 10.83
N ASP A 297 -19.80 -18.96 10.23
CA ASP A 297 -21.08 -19.35 9.68
C ASP A 297 -21.96 -19.98 10.76
N LEU A 298 -22.74 -19.15 11.45
CA LEU A 298 -23.78 -19.60 12.38
C LEU A 298 -25.00 -20.07 11.58
N THR A 299 -25.27 -21.39 11.62
CA THR A 299 -26.35 -22.03 10.83
C THR A 299 -27.75 -21.70 11.32
N GLU A 300 -27.89 -21.31 12.58
CA GLU A 300 -29.14 -20.86 13.19
C GLU A 300 -29.25 -19.33 13.18
N GLY A 301 -30.47 -18.79 13.21
CA GLY A 301 -30.70 -17.35 13.33
C GLY A 301 -30.58 -16.90 14.79
N TYR A 302 -29.46 -16.27 15.14
CA TYR A 302 -29.21 -15.71 16.49
C TYR A 302 -29.58 -14.23 16.59
N LEU A 303 -29.67 -13.54 15.45
CA LEU A 303 -30.07 -12.14 15.33
C LEU A 303 -31.42 -12.04 14.62
N GLU A 304 -32.39 -11.40 15.27
CA GLU A 304 -33.73 -11.24 14.72
C GLU A 304 -33.71 -10.31 13.49
N GLY A 305 -34.40 -10.71 12.41
CA GLY A 305 -34.49 -9.93 11.18
C GLY A 305 -33.20 -9.87 10.34
N VAL A 306 -32.18 -10.68 10.66
CA VAL A 306 -30.90 -10.72 9.95
C VAL A 306 -30.73 -12.07 9.26
N ASP A 307 -30.49 -12.07 7.94
CA ASP A 307 -30.23 -13.28 7.19
C ASP A 307 -28.87 -13.91 7.53
N ARG A 308 -28.69 -15.21 7.26
CA ARG A 308 -27.47 -15.96 7.58
C ARG A 308 -26.19 -15.34 7.00
N THR A 309 -26.25 -14.78 5.79
CA THR A 309 -25.09 -14.17 5.13
C THR A 309 -24.68 -12.88 5.84
N THR A 310 -25.66 -12.07 6.20
CA THR A 310 -25.42 -10.82 6.93
C THR A 310 -24.98 -11.09 8.37
N GLN A 311 -25.58 -12.08 9.05
CA GLN A 311 -25.16 -12.54 10.37
C GLN A 311 -23.70 -13.00 10.38
N ARG A 312 -23.29 -13.80 9.39
CA ARG A 312 -21.90 -14.23 9.22
C ARG A 312 -20.95 -13.02 9.07
N LYS A 313 -21.34 -11.99 8.32
CA LYS A 313 -20.54 -10.76 8.17
C LYS A 313 -20.36 -10.04 9.51
N TYR A 314 -21.45 -9.88 10.27
CA TYR A 314 -21.39 -9.29 11.61
C TYR A 314 -20.50 -10.10 12.55
N LEU A 315 -20.68 -11.42 12.63
CA LEU A 315 -19.86 -12.26 13.50
C LEU A 315 -18.38 -12.21 13.09
N LYS A 316 -18.05 -12.29 11.79
CA LYS A 316 -16.66 -12.19 11.32
C LYS A 316 -16.02 -10.89 11.81
N TYR A 317 -16.70 -9.76 11.65
CA TYR A 317 -16.18 -8.48 12.11
C TYR A 317 -16.06 -8.41 13.63
N LEU A 318 -17.07 -8.89 14.36
CA LEU A 318 -17.07 -8.89 15.83
C LEU A 318 -15.94 -9.75 16.39
N ALA A 319 -15.76 -10.99 15.91
CA ALA A 319 -14.72 -11.89 16.38
C ALA A 319 -13.32 -11.32 16.14
N LEU A 320 -13.06 -10.78 14.94
CA LEU A 320 -11.77 -10.15 14.60
C LEU A 320 -11.53 -8.86 15.40
N THR A 321 -12.59 -8.12 15.73
CA THR A 321 -12.50 -6.93 16.59
C THR A 321 -12.25 -7.34 18.05
N ALA A 322 -12.91 -8.39 18.53
CA ALA A 322 -12.77 -8.89 19.88
C ALA A 322 -11.34 -9.39 20.17
N ILE A 323 -10.71 -10.15 19.27
CA ILE A 323 -9.31 -10.57 19.46
C ILE A 323 -8.31 -9.40 19.46
N ASN A 324 -8.67 -8.26 18.84
CA ASN A 324 -7.79 -7.10 18.71
C ASN A 324 -8.04 -6.03 19.79
N ALA A 325 -9.17 -6.08 20.49
CA ALA A 325 -9.46 -5.18 21.60
C ALA A 325 -8.77 -5.65 22.88
N LYS A 326 -8.65 -4.74 23.86
CA LYS A 326 -8.16 -5.05 25.22
C LYS A 326 -9.26 -5.43 26.20
N ASP A 327 -10.51 -5.13 25.83
CA ASP A 327 -11.69 -5.32 26.66
C ASP A 327 -12.96 -5.36 25.79
N ARG A 328 -14.04 -5.89 26.37
CA ARG A 328 -15.33 -6.07 25.70
C ARG A 328 -15.98 -4.76 25.28
N THR A 329 -15.94 -3.74 26.15
CA THR A 329 -16.54 -2.43 25.90
C THR A 329 -15.92 -1.75 24.67
N THR A 330 -14.59 -1.79 24.57
CA THR A 330 -13.84 -1.26 23.44
C THR A 330 -14.17 -2.02 22.15
N ALA A 331 -14.27 -3.36 22.22
CA ALA A 331 -14.62 -4.17 21.06
C ALA A 331 -16.02 -3.84 20.52
N PHE A 332 -17.02 -3.75 21.39
CA PHE A 332 -18.42 -3.54 20.99
C PHE A 332 -18.66 -2.13 20.47
N ARG A 333 -17.99 -1.14 21.06
CA ARG A 333 -17.98 0.22 20.52
C ARG A 333 -17.37 0.24 19.11
N ALA A 334 -16.18 -0.35 18.93
CA ALA A 334 -15.54 -0.45 17.62
C ALA A 334 -16.41 -1.19 16.60
N PHE A 335 -17.12 -2.25 17.03
CA PHE A 335 -18.08 -2.96 16.20
C PHE A 335 -19.14 -2.00 15.62
N ARG A 336 -19.83 -1.26 16.48
CA ARG A 336 -20.89 -0.32 16.09
C ARG A 336 -20.37 0.87 15.27
N ASP A 337 -19.16 1.33 15.57
CA ASP A 337 -18.57 2.49 14.87
C ASP A 337 -18.26 2.18 13.39
N ASN A 338 -18.01 0.92 13.06
CA ASN A 338 -17.71 0.48 11.70
C ASN A 338 -18.90 0.51 10.74
N TYR A 339 -20.12 0.40 11.26
CA TYR A 339 -21.32 0.39 10.43
C TYR A 339 -21.87 1.81 10.21
N PRO A 340 -22.42 2.12 9.03
CA PRO A 340 -23.03 3.41 8.75
C PRO A 340 -24.40 3.57 9.44
N LYS A 341 -24.91 4.80 9.50
CA LYS A 341 -26.26 5.07 10.00
C LYS A 341 -27.29 4.35 9.11
N GLY A 342 -28.16 3.56 9.72
CA GLY A 342 -29.21 2.80 9.02
C GLY A 342 -28.93 1.29 8.95
N ASP A 343 -27.69 0.87 9.11
CA ASP A 343 -27.33 -0.55 9.21
C ASP A 343 -27.71 -1.10 10.61
N PRO A 344 -28.35 -2.29 10.70
CA PRO A 344 -28.68 -2.93 11.99
C PRO A 344 -27.49 -3.05 12.95
N GLY A 345 -26.29 -3.34 12.43
CA GLY A 345 -25.07 -3.48 13.21
C GLY A 345 -24.69 -2.23 14.01
N LYS A 346 -25.14 -1.04 13.61
CA LYS A 346 -24.98 0.22 14.36
C LYS A 346 -25.72 0.20 15.70
N ARG A 347 -26.83 -0.54 15.77
CA ARG A 347 -27.82 -0.50 16.85
C ARG A 347 -27.80 -1.71 17.78
N PHE A 348 -27.06 -2.76 17.44
CA PHE A 348 -26.97 -3.94 18.29
C PHE A 348 -26.53 -3.59 19.71
N THR A 349 -27.32 -4.09 20.65
CA THR A 349 -27.08 -4.04 22.09
C THR A 349 -25.87 -4.89 22.45
N ASN A 350 -25.31 -4.65 23.64
CA ASN A 350 -24.23 -5.51 24.13
C ASN A 350 -24.70 -6.97 24.28
N ASP A 351 -25.95 -7.20 24.69
CA ASP A 351 -26.51 -8.54 24.87
C ASP A 351 -26.62 -9.31 23.55
N GLU A 352 -27.02 -8.65 22.46
CA GLU A 352 -27.05 -9.25 21.12
C GLU A 352 -25.65 -9.61 20.62
N LEU A 353 -24.67 -8.73 20.83
CA LEU A 353 -23.27 -8.98 20.46
C LEU A 353 -22.66 -10.10 21.32
N ASP A 354 -22.97 -10.12 22.62
CA ASP A 354 -22.55 -11.18 23.53
C ASP A 354 -23.15 -12.52 23.12
N ARG A 355 -24.45 -12.56 22.78
CA ARG A 355 -25.12 -13.79 22.34
C ARG A 355 -24.43 -14.44 21.15
N ILE A 356 -24.14 -13.68 20.08
CA ILE A 356 -23.47 -14.25 18.89
C ILE A 356 -22.00 -14.59 19.16
N LEU A 357 -21.33 -13.84 20.04
CA LEU A 357 -19.94 -14.09 20.38
C LEU A 357 -19.78 -15.33 21.28
N GLU A 358 -20.69 -15.53 22.24
CA GLU A 358 -20.72 -16.74 23.07
C GLU A 358 -21.07 -17.97 22.25
N GLU A 359 -21.94 -17.87 21.25
CA GLU A 359 -22.18 -18.98 20.31
C GLU A 359 -20.94 -19.32 19.49
N PHE A 360 -20.23 -18.30 19.00
CA PHE A 360 -18.93 -18.50 18.35
C PHE A 360 -17.96 -19.23 19.28
N VAL A 361 -17.83 -18.79 20.53
CA VAL A 361 -16.97 -19.45 21.52
C VAL A 361 -17.45 -20.86 21.86
N ARG A 362 -18.75 -21.14 21.88
CA ARG A 362 -19.28 -22.49 22.12
C ARG A 362 -18.78 -23.48 21.05
N ARG A 363 -18.67 -23.03 19.80
CA ARG A 363 -18.16 -23.82 18.67
C ARG A 363 -16.63 -23.82 18.58
N THR A 364 -15.99 -22.79 19.12
CA THR A 364 -14.52 -22.64 19.16
C THR A 364 -14.02 -22.36 20.58
N PRO A 365 -14.23 -23.27 21.54
CA PRO A 365 -13.95 -23.01 22.96
C PRO A 365 -12.49 -22.67 23.24
N GLN A 366 -11.57 -23.23 22.45
CA GLN A 366 -10.14 -22.96 22.49
C GLN A 366 -9.76 -21.50 22.25
N LEU A 367 -10.65 -20.70 21.63
CA LEU A 367 -10.39 -19.29 21.32
C LEU A 367 -10.79 -18.33 22.44
N ARG A 368 -11.51 -18.79 23.46
CA ARG A 368 -11.95 -17.94 24.58
C ARG A 368 -10.81 -17.13 25.21
N PRO A 369 -9.62 -17.71 25.49
CA PRO A 369 -8.51 -16.96 26.09
C PRO A 369 -7.91 -15.89 25.17
N SER A 370 -8.17 -15.95 23.86
CA SER A 370 -7.63 -15.02 22.87
C SER A 370 -8.53 -13.81 22.63
N LEU A 371 -9.78 -13.85 23.09
CA LEU A 371 -10.69 -12.71 23.01
C LEU A 371 -10.25 -11.61 23.99
N PHE A 372 -10.33 -10.37 23.53
CA PHE A 372 -10.00 -9.17 24.31
C PHE A 372 -8.54 -9.12 24.79
N ALA A 373 -7.61 -9.68 24.03
CA ALA A 373 -6.21 -9.85 24.41
C ALA A 373 -5.20 -9.10 23.50
N ASP A 374 -5.62 -8.09 22.72
CA ASP A 374 -4.76 -7.31 21.79
C ASP A 374 -3.88 -8.19 20.88
N GLN A 375 -4.42 -9.32 20.42
CA GLN A 375 -3.67 -10.33 19.64
C GLN A 375 -3.39 -9.87 18.21
N GLY A 376 -4.17 -8.93 17.67
CA GLY A 376 -4.20 -8.62 16.25
C GLY A 376 -2.82 -8.30 15.69
N ILE A 377 -2.05 -7.43 16.35
CA ILE A 377 -0.74 -7.02 15.83
C ILE A 377 0.32 -8.15 15.86
N ARG A 378 0.21 -9.09 16.80
CA ARG A 378 1.06 -10.29 16.85
C ARG A 378 0.65 -11.30 15.76
N LEU A 379 -0.65 -11.46 15.53
CA LEU A 379 -1.15 -12.30 14.45
C LEU A 379 -0.74 -11.75 13.07
N MET A 380 -0.73 -10.42 12.92
CA MET A 380 -0.16 -9.72 11.76
C MET A 380 1.36 -9.92 11.58
N HIS A 381 2.04 -10.46 12.58
CA HIS A 381 3.43 -10.86 12.43
C HIS A 381 3.54 -12.26 11.85
N ILE A 382 2.78 -13.20 12.40
CA ILE A 382 2.73 -14.58 11.93
C ILE A 382 2.26 -14.64 10.48
N ASP A 383 1.19 -13.91 10.12
CA ASP A 383 0.71 -13.84 8.73
C ASP A 383 1.81 -13.34 7.77
N SER A 384 2.63 -12.39 8.20
CA SER A 384 3.67 -11.80 7.38
C SER A 384 4.84 -12.74 7.13
N GLN A 385 5.10 -13.65 8.07
CA GLN A 385 6.08 -14.72 7.90
C GLN A 385 5.60 -15.74 6.87
N ILE A 386 4.30 -16.05 6.86
CA ILE A 386 3.67 -16.88 5.83
C ILE A 386 3.77 -16.17 4.47
N ALA A 387 3.39 -14.89 4.42
CA ALA A 387 3.45 -14.09 3.19
C ALA A 387 4.89 -13.98 2.63
N GLU A 388 5.89 -13.79 3.48
CA GLU A 388 7.29 -13.77 3.05
C GLU A 388 7.69 -15.06 2.32
N ARG A 389 7.22 -16.22 2.81
CA ARG A 389 7.52 -17.51 2.18
C ARG A 389 6.84 -17.66 0.83
N VAL A 390 5.58 -17.25 0.71
CA VAL A 390 4.85 -17.21 -0.57
C VAL A 390 5.57 -16.31 -1.57
N LEU A 391 5.84 -15.05 -1.18
CA LEU A 391 6.53 -14.08 -2.04
C LEU A 391 7.90 -14.58 -2.49
N ARG A 392 8.68 -15.19 -1.58
CA ARG A 392 9.99 -15.76 -1.93
C ARG A 392 9.86 -16.92 -2.90
N TRP A 393 8.88 -17.81 -2.70
CA TRP A 393 8.66 -18.95 -3.59
C TRP A 393 8.33 -18.48 -5.01
N CYS A 394 7.39 -17.54 -5.15
CA CYS A 394 7.02 -16.96 -6.43
C CYS A 394 8.21 -16.22 -7.08
N ALA A 395 8.98 -15.46 -6.30
CA ALA A 395 10.16 -14.75 -6.81
C ALA A 395 11.24 -15.70 -7.36
N ILE A 396 11.44 -16.86 -6.74
CA ILE A 396 12.38 -17.90 -7.24
C ILE A 396 11.87 -18.53 -8.56
N LYS A 397 10.55 -18.63 -8.71
CA LYS A 397 9.88 -19.20 -9.89
C LYS A 397 9.65 -18.19 -11.02
N ASP A 398 10.16 -16.96 -10.88
CA ASP A 398 9.93 -15.86 -11.82
C ASP A 398 8.46 -15.44 -11.99
N LEU A 399 7.61 -15.74 -10.99
CA LEU A 399 6.18 -15.46 -11.05
C LEU A 399 5.85 -14.13 -10.36
N PRO A 400 5.31 -13.12 -11.08
CA PRO A 400 4.77 -11.93 -10.45
C PRO A 400 3.54 -12.28 -9.62
N VAL A 401 3.55 -11.88 -8.36
CA VAL A 401 2.45 -12.06 -7.41
C VAL A 401 2.25 -10.76 -6.65
N LEU A 402 0.99 -10.38 -6.38
CA LEU A 402 0.67 -9.18 -5.61
C LEU A 402 0.13 -9.60 -4.24
N CYS A 403 0.76 -9.15 -3.16
CA CYS A 403 0.31 -9.44 -1.80
C CYS A 403 -0.74 -8.41 -1.34
N VAL A 404 -1.85 -8.91 -0.78
CA VAL A 404 -2.93 -8.15 -0.12
C VAL A 404 -3.18 -8.77 1.25
N HIS A 405 -2.38 -8.37 2.24
CA HIS A 405 -2.41 -8.98 3.58
C HIS A 405 -2.23 -10.51 3.51
N ASP A 406 -3.30 -11.26 3.78
CA ASP A 406 -3.39 -12.72 3.78
C ASP A 406 -3.83 -13.34 2.46
N SER A 407 -4.18 -12.52 1.46
CA SER A 407 -4.45 -12.96 0.08
C SER A 407 -3.34 -12.58 -0.90
N PHE A 408 -3.32 -13.30 -2.02
CA PHE A 408 -2.33 -13.13 -3.10
C PHE A 408 -3.03 -13.15 -4.46
N ILE A 409 -2.64 -12.21 -5.31
CA ILE A 409 -3.14 -12.07 -6.67
C ILE A 409 -2.06 -12.55 -7.64
N ILE A 410 -2.39 -13.46 -8.53
CA ILE A 410 -1.48 -14.03 -9.52
C ILE A 410 -2.17 -14.12 -10.88
N ASP A 411 -1.36 -14.26 -11.94
CA ASP A 411 -1.81 -14.69 -13.26
C ASP A 411 -2.73 -15.92 -13.15
N TYR A 412 -3.90 -15.87 -13.80
CA TYR A 412 -4.91 -16.92 -13.72
C TYR A 412 -4.46 -18.30 -14.23
N ASN A 413 -3.33 -18.39 -14.94
CA ASN A 413 -2.73 -19.65 -15.39
C ASN A 413 -1.91 -20.37 -14.28
N HIS A 414 -1.76 -19.75 -13.11
CA HIS A 414 -0.86 -20.22 -12.06
C HIS A 414 -1.54 -20.35 -10.68
N SER A 415 -2.85 -20.58 -10.67
CA SER A 415 -3.65 -20.72 -9.43
C SER A 415 -3.18 -21.91 -8.59
N LEU A 416 -2.96 -23.08 -9.20
CA LEU A 416 -2.50 -24.28 -8.49
C LEU A 416 -1.10 -24.09 -7.89
N LEU A 417 -0.21 -23.42 -8.62
CA LEU A 417 1.13 -23.09 -8.14
C LEU A 417 1.07 -22.15 -6.93
N LEU A 418 0.19 -21.14 -6.96
CA LEU A 418 -0.01 -20.26 -5.82
C LEU A 418 -0.60 -21.00 -4.61
N LYS A 419 -1.60 -21.86 -4.80
CA LYS A 419 -2.18 -22.68 -3.72
C LYS A 419 -1.14 -23.60 -3.09
N LEU A 420 -0.28 -24.22 -3.90
CA LEU A 420 0.83 -25.03 -3.40
C LEU A 420 1.82 -24.18 -2.58
N ALA A 421 2.20 -23.01 -3.08
CA ALA A 421 3.09 -22.08 -2.37
C ALA A 421 2.48 -21.66 -1.03
N MET A 422 1.19 -21.33 -1.00
CA MET A 422 0.45 -20.98 0.21
C MET A 422 0.36 -22.14 1.20
N SER A 423 0.07 -23.36 0.73
CA SER A 423 0.03 -24.55 1.58
C SER A 423 1.39 -24.85 2.21
N LEU A 424 2.47 -24.81 1.42
CA LEU A 424 3.84 -25.02 1.90
C LEU A 424 4.26 -23.91 2.88
N ALA A 425 3.88 -22.65 2.61
CA ALA A 425 4.19 -21.52 3.46
C ALA A 425 3.54 -21.64 4.85
N SER A 426 2.23 -21.93 4.91
CA SER A 426 1.54 -22.09 6.19
C SER A 426 2.06 -23.30 6.95
N LYS A 427 2.31 -24.43 6.28
CA LYS A 427 2.87 -25.63 6.92
C LYS A 427 4.24 -25.34 7.53
N ALA A 428 5.07 -24.55 6.86
CA ALA A 428 6.41 -24.23 7.35
C ALA A 428 6.44 -23.20 8.50
N VAL A 429 5.36 -22.46 8.75
CA VAL A 429 5.26 -21.48 9.84
C VAL A 429 4.44 -22.03 11.01
N LEU A 430 3.33 -22.72 10.72
CA LEU A 430 2.35 -23.19 11.70
C LEU A 430 2.44 -24.70 11.97
N GLY A 431 3.28 -25.44 11.24
CA GLY A 431 3.33 -26.90 11.27
C GLY A 431 2.23 -27.59 10.45
N VAL A 432 1.18 -26.87 10.05
CA VAL A 432 0.02 -27.40 9.31
C VAL A 432 -0.35 -26.55 8.10
N SER A 433 -0.93 -27.18 7.07
CA SER A 433 -1.46 -26.47 5.90
C SER A 433 -2.80 -25.82 6.25
N LEU A 434 -2.96 -24.53 5.93
CA LEU A 434 -4.24 -23.84 6.05
C LEU A 434 -5.05 -24.01 4.77
N ALA A 435 -6.38 -24.09 4.92
CA ALA A 435 -7.30 -24.08 3.79
C ALA A 435 -7.32 -22.71 3.10
N VAL A 436 -7.52 -22.73 1.78
CA VAL A 436 -7.59 -21.53 0.94
C VAL A 436 -8.92 -21.45 0.20
N SER A 437 -9.30 -20.24 -0.20
CA SER A 437 -10.40 -19.94 -1.11
C SER A 437 -9.90 -19.04 -2.23
N GLN A 438 -10.66 -18.92 -3.31
CA GLN A 438 -10.32 -18.04 -4.42
C GLN A 438 -11.56 -17.31 -4.93
N ASN A 439 -11.35 -16.12 -5.48
CA ASN A 439 -12.44 -15.32 -6.06
C ASN A 439 -12.92 -15.87 -7.41
N PHE A 440 -12.02 -16.47 -8.19
CA PHE A 440 -12.24 -17.00 -9.54
C PHE A 440 -11.49 -18.31 -9.73
N VAL A 441 -11.90 -19.12 -10.71
CA VAL A 441 -11.28 -20.43 -10.98
C VAL A 441 -10.03 -20.29 -11.85
N GLY A 442 -8.84 -20.72 -11.42
CA GLY A 442 -7.66 -20.71 -12.29
C GLY A 442 -7.88 -21.51 -13.57
N LEU A 443 -7.16 -21.16 -14.65
CA LEU A 443 -7.19 -21.99 -15.87
C LEU A 443 -6.66 -23.38 -15.58
N ASP A 444 -5.63 -23.44 -14.74
CA ASP A 444 -4.99 -24.64 -14.25
C ASP A 444 -5.81 -25.37 -13.18
N ASP A 445 -6.91 -24.78 -12.67
CA ASP A 445 -7.85 -25.46 -11.78
C ASP A 445 -8.93 -26.26 -12.52
N LEU A 446 -9.07 -26.08 -13.84
CA LEU A 446 -10.12 -26.71 -14.66
C LEU A 446 -9.60 -27.96 -15.39
N GLU A 447 -10.43 -29.01 -15.44
CA GLU A 447 -10.21 -30.19 -16.29
C GLU A 447 -11.16 -30.18 -17.50
N GLY A 448 -10.68 -30.56 -18.69
CA GLY A 448 -11.51 -30.82 -19.88
C GLY A 448 -12.05 -29.58 -20.64
N GLU A 449 -13.17 -29.72 -21.35
CA GLU A 449 -13.74 -28.68 -22.25
C GLU A 449 -14.27 -27.42 -21.54
N LYS A 450 -14.31 -27.39 -20.20
CA LYS A 450 -14.76 -26.22 -19.40
C LYS A 450 -13.81 -25.01 -19.47
N LEU A 451 -12.61 -25.15 -20.07
CA LEU A 451 -11.58 -24.10 -20.15
C LEU A 451 -11.97 -22.84 -20.96
N ARG A 452 -12.82 -22.95 -21.98
CA ARG A 452 -13.11 -21.81 -22.90
C ARG A 452 -14.24 -20.89 -22.44
N ALA A 453 -15.22 -21.40 -21.70
CA ALA A 453 -16.40 -20.62 -21.31
C ALA A 453 -16.06 -19.58 -20.23
N ASP A 454 -15.34 -19.97 -19.17
CA ASP A 454 -15.03 -19.08 -18.03
C ASP A 454 -14.23 -17.82 -18.44
N TYR A 455 -13.24 -17.97 -19.32
CA TYR A 455 -12.45 -16.83 -19.80
C TYR A 455 -13.32 -15.83 -20.57
N VAL A 456 -14.13 -16.31 -21.53
CA VAL A 456 -14.94 -15.45 -22.40
C VAL A 456 -16.08 -14.80 -21.63
N GLU A 457 -16.70 -15.52 -20.69
CA GLU A 457 -17.87 -15.04 -19.95
C GLU A 457 -17.50 -14.06 -18.82
N VAL A 458 -16.31 -14.22 -18.20
CA VAL A 458 -15.99 -13.49 -16.96
C VAL A 458 -14.71 -12.65 -17.05
N ARG A 459 -13.77 -12.97 -17.95
CA ARG A 459 -12.39 -12.42 -17.91
C ARG A 459 -11.93 -11.67 -19.15
N ALA A 460 -12.67 -11.79 -20.26
CA ALA A 460 -12.41 -11.04 -21.48
C ALA A 460 -12.84 -9.57 -21.31
N LEU A 461 -12.11 -8.82 -20.48
CA LEU A 461 -12.33 -7.40 -20.31
C LEU A 461 -11.86 -6.64 -21.56
N GLU A 462 -12.69 -5.72 -22.02
CA GLU A 462 -12.34 -4.82 -23.12
C GLU A 462 -11.17 -3.93 -22.70
N ARG A 463 -10.18 -3.80 -23.59
CA ARG A 463 -9.00 -2.98 -23.38
C ARG A 463 -9.26 -1.60 -23.93
N THR A 464 -9.35 -0.62 -23.05
CA THR A 464 -9.48 0.79 -23.43
C THR A 464 -8.24 1.27 -24.20
N LYS A 465 -8.39 2.37 -24.95
CA LYS A 465 -7.29 3.00 -25.66
C LYS A 465 -6.16 3.38 -24.70
N GLY A 466 -6.48 4.04 -23.59
CA GLY A 466 -5.48 4.44 -22.61
C GLY A 466 -4.76 3.26 -21.97
N TYR A 467 -5.42 2.13 -21.72
CA TYR A 467 -4.74 0.89 -21.29
C TYR A 467 -3.70 0.41 -22.31
N LEU A 468 -4.07 0.35 -23.59
CA LEU A 468 -3.17 -0.08 -24.67
C LEU A 468 -1.97 0.86 -24.83
N GLU A 469 -2.14 2.17 -24.58
CA GLU A 469 -1.05 3.14 -24.56
C GLU A 469 -0.09 2.86 -23.38
N ARG A 470 -0.61 2.63 -22.17
CA ARG A 470 0.22 2.30 -21.00
C ARG A 470 0.96 0.99 -21.15
N LYS A 471 0.34 -0.03 -21.76
CA LYS A 471 0.97 -1.32 -22.05
C LYS A 471 2.25 -1.18 -22.89
N LYS A 472 2.26 -0.26 -23.87
CA LYS A 472 3.42 -0.02 -24.75
C LYS A 472 4.63 0.55 -24.00
N VAL A 473 4.42 1.25 -22.89
CA VAL A 473 5.47 1.94 -22.13
C VAL A 473 6.27 0.98 -21.23
N ILE A 474 5.66 -0.12 -20.79
CA ILE A 474 6.24 -1.04 -19.80
C ILE A 474 6.71 -2.36 -20.44
N ALA A 475 6.37 -2.62 -21.70
CA ALA A 475 6.85 -3.79 -22.41
C ALA A 475 8.40 -3.75 -22.47
N PRO A 476 9.11 -4.76 -21.94
CA PRO A 476 10.53 -4.88 -22.20
C PRO A 476 10.74 -5.05 -23.71
N ALA A 477 11.78 -4.39 -24.23
CA ALA A 477 12.33 -4.70 -25.55
C ALA A 477 12.79 -6.16 -25.63
#